data_AF-A0A968FZM6-F1
#
_entry.id   AF-A0A968FZM6-F1
#
_cell.length_a   1.000
_cell.length_b   1.000
_cell.length_c   1.000
_cell.angle_alpha   90.00
_cell.angle_beta   90.00
_cell.angle_gamma   90.00
#
_symmetry.space_group_name_H-M   'P 1'
#
loop_
_entity.id
_entity.type
_entity.pdbx_description
1 polymer ?
#
loop_
_entity_poly.entity_id
_entity_poly.type
_entity_poly.pdbx_seq_one_letter_code
_entity_poly.pdbx_strand_id
1 'polypeptide(L)' 'IVDSYGIQTGNSFITPVRGEDYLVKRVSSGLQIMQKVMDPTPVAVQPVAVDTAQFKG' A
#
# COMPACT_ATOMS: atom_id res chain seq x y z
N ILE A 1 -21.85 -3.90 13.06
CA ILE A 1 -20.47 -4.44 13.25
C ILE A 1 -19.59 -4.16 12.03
N VAL A 2 -20.06 -4.23 10.78
CA VAL A 2 -19.25 -3.89 9.59
C VAL A 2 -19.35 -2.40 9.23
N ASP A 3 -20.57 -1.84 9.30
CA ASP A 3 -20.82 -0.42 9.01
C ASP A 3 -20.15 0.54 10.01
N SER A 4 -19.93 0.10 11.24
CA SER A 4 -19.25 0.87 12.30
C SER A 4 -17.77 1.13 12.00
N TYR A 5 -17.17 0.37 11.09
CA TYR A 5 -15.82 0.59 10.59
C TYR A 5 -15.81 1.36 9.25
N GLY A 6 -16.97 1.89 8.81
CA GLY A 6 -17.09 2.60 7.55
C GLY A 6 -16.94 1.70 6.31
N ILE A 7 -17.03 0.38 6.46
CA ILE A 7 -16.93 -0.58 5.36
C ILE A 7 -18.30 -0.68 4.68
N GLN A 8 -18.39 -0.18 3.45
CA GLN A 8 -19.65 -0.06 2.70
C GLN A 8 -19.49 -0.69 1.32
N THR A 9 -20.56 -1.25 0.75
CA THR A 9 -20.52 -1.77 -0.61
C THR A 9 -19.99 -0.72 -1.59
N GLY A 10 -18.92 -1.05 -2.28
CA GLY A 10 -18.24 -0.18 -3.25
C GLY A 10 -16.88 0.33 -2.78
N ASN A 11 -16.60 0.36 -1.47
CA ASN A 11 -15.30 0.82 -0.95
C ASN A 11 -14.29 -0.32 -0.76
N SER A 12 -13.02 0.07 -0.69
CA SER A 12 -11.91 -0.83 -0.44
C SER A 12 -11.21 -0.48 0.87
N PHE A 13 -10.67 -1.48 1.55
CA PHE A 13 -9.94 -1.35 2.80
C PHE A 13 -8.81 -2.38 2.85
N ILE A 14 -7.81 -2.13 3.69
CA ILE A 14 -6.70 -3.05 3.94
C ILE A 14 -7.01 -3.86 5.19
N THR A 15 -6.81 -5.17 5.14
CA THR A 15 -6.97 -6.05 6.30
C THR A 15 -5.95 -7.19 6.24
N PRO A 16 -5.44 -7.65 7.39
CA PRO A 16 -4.59 -8.82 7.45
C PRO A 16 -5.41 -10.09 7.17
N VAL A 17 -4.90 -10.94 6.28
CA VAL A 17 -5.42 -12.29 6.01
C VAL A 17 -4.27 -13.27 6.12
N ARG A 18 -4.30 -14.13 7.14
CA ARG A 18 -3.23 -15.10 7.46
C ARG A 18 -1.85 -14.45 7.65
N GLY A 19 -1.82 -13.26 8.26
CA GLY A 19 -0.59 -12.53 8.57
C GLY A 19 -0.04 -11.66 7.44
N GLU A 20 -0.75 -11.57 6.32
CA GLU A 20 -0.36 -10.80 5.14
C GLU A 20 -1.43 -9.76 4.86
N ASP A 21 -1.04 -8.53 4.53
CA ASP A 21 -2.00 -7.46 4.25
C ASP A 21 -2.56 -7.58 2.83
N TYR A 22 -3.89 -7.47 2.72
CA TYR A 22 -4.58 -7.49 1.44
C TYR A 22 -5.46 -6.27 1.28
N LEU A 23 -5.48 -5.73 0.06
CA LEU A 23 -6.51 -4.81 -0.38
C LEU A 23 -7.78 -5.62 -0.70
N VAL A 24 -8.86 -5.31 0.02
CA VAL A 24 -10.15 -5.98 -0.10
C VAL A 24 -11.21 -4.95 -0.47
N LYS A 25 -12.13 -5.32 -1.37
CA LYS A 25 -13.29 -4.51 -1.73
C LYS A 25 -14.57 -5.13 -1.17
N ARG A 26 -15.42 -4.32 -0.53
CA ARG A 26 -16.77 -4.73 -0.16
C ARG A 26 -17.65 -4.67 -1.40
N VAL A 27 -18.17 -5.82 -1.83
CA VAL A 27 -19.13 -5.94 -2.94
C VAL A 27 -20.48 -6.40 -2.40
N SER A 28 -21.55 -6.26 -3.18
CA SER A 28 -22.91 -6.63 -2.72
C SER A 28 -23.01 -8.09 -2.30
N SER A 29 -22.24 -8.98 -2.94
CA SER A 29 -22.19 -10.41 -2.64
C SER A 29 -21.27 -10.79 -1.47
N GLY A 30 -20.46 -9.87 -0.93
CA GLY A 30 -19.44 -10.25 0.06
C GLY A 30 -18.18 -9.38 0.03
N LEU A 31 -17.03 -10.05 0.10
CA LEU A 31 -15.71 -9.45 0.02
C LEU A 31 -14.99 -9.98 -1.21
N GLN A 32 -14.35 -9.08 -1.96
CA GLN A 32 -13.51 -9.43 -3.09
C GLN A 32 -12.05 -9.11 -2.73
N ILE A 33 -11.19 -10.12 -2.74
CA ILE A 33 -9.74 -9.92 -2.57
C ILE A 33 -9.20 -9.33 -3.88
N MET A 34 -8.60 -8.14 -3.81
CA MET A 34 -8.06 -7.48 -5.00
C MET A 34 -6.59 -7.83 -5.22
N GLN A 35 -5.73 -7.54 -4.23
CA GLN A 35 -4.30 -7.80 -4.34
C GLN A 35 -3.65 -7.89 -2.95
N LYS A 36 -2.54 -8.63 -2.88
CA LYS A 36 -1.64 -8.60 -1.72
C LYS A 36 -0.95 -7.23 -1.69
N VAL A 37 -0.95 -6.58 -0.53
CA VAL A 37 -0.11 -5.42 -0.28
C VAL A 37 1.28 -5.97 -0.02
N MET A 38 2.14 -5.99 -1.04
CA MET A 38 3.57 -6.18 -0.78
C MET A 38 4.06 -4.93 -0.07
N ASP A 39 4.71 -5.10 1.08
CA ASP A 39 5.51 -4.04 1.67
C ASP A 39 6.38 -3.46 0.56
N PRO A 40 6.40 -2.12 0.36
CA PRO A 40 7.36 -1.55 -0.56
C PRO A 40 8.73 -1.97 -0.04
N THR A 41 9.41 -2.86 -0.77
CA THR A 41 10.84 -3.09 -0.58
C THR A 41 11.45 -1.71 -0.43
N PRO A 42 12.15 -1.39 0.68
CA PRO A 42 12.80 -0.11 0.80
C PRO A 42 13.76 -0.02 -0.37
N VAL A 43 13.39 0.76 -1.38
CA VAL A 43 14.30 1.12 -2.47
C VAL A 43 15.37 1.90 -1.74
N ALA A 44 16.52 1.26 -1.51
CA ALA A 44 17.67 1.94 -0.94
C ALA A 44 17.97 3.10 -1.87
N VAL A 45 17.55 4.31 -1.48
CA VAL A 45 17.90 5.54 -2.16
C VAL A 45 19.38 5.68 -1.92
N GLN A 46 20.20 5.11 -2.81
CA GLN A 46 21.63 5.35 -2.81
C GLN A 46 21.78 6.86 -2.98
N PRO A 47 22.43 7.57 -2.04
CA PRO A 47 22.70 8.98 -2.25
C PRO A 47 23.56 9.09 -3.51
N VAL A 48 23.01 9.73 -4.55
CA VAL A 48 23.80 10.14 -5.71
C VAL A 48 24.86 11.08 -5.14
N ALA A 49 26.12 10.66 -5.14
CA ALA A 49 27.22 11.54 -4.80
C ALA A 49 27.21 12.67 -5.83
N VAL A 50 26.74 13.85 -5.40
CA VAL A 50 26.83 15.07 -6.20
C VAL A 50 28.31 15.45 -6.19
N ASP A 51 29.03 15.04 -7.24
CA ASP A 51 30.40 15.49 -7.47
C ASP A 51 30.40 17.02 -7.57
N THR A 52 30.86 17.66 -6.50
CA THR A 52 30.90 19.13 -6.38
C THR A 52 32.17 19.72 -7.01
N ALA A 53 32.97 18.93 -7.75
CA ALA A 53 34.26 19.37 -8.30
C ALA A 53 34.17 20.16 -9.61
N GLN A 54 33.09 20.90 -9.88
CA GLN A 54 32.98 21.76 -11.06
C GLN A 54 32.25 23.08 -10.80
N PHE A 55 32.62 23.81 -9.75
CA PHE A 55 32.34 25.26 -9.69
C PHE A 55 33.57 26.00 -9.17
N LYS A 56 34.52 26.24 -10.08
CA LYS A 56 35.57 27.25 -9.89
C LYS A 56 35.33 28.31 -10.96
N GLY A 57 34.64 29.37 -10.56
CA GLY A 57 34.50 30.64 -11.28
C GLY A 57 35.14 31.74 -10.48
#